data_AF-A0A484M3W1-F1
#
_entry.id   AF-A0A484M3W1-F1
#
_cell.length_a   1.000
_cell.length_b   1.000
_cell.length_c   1.000
_cell.angle_alpha   90.00
_cell.angle_beta   90.00
_cell.angle_gamma   90.00
#
_symmetry.space_group_name_H-M   'P 1'
#
loop_
_entity.id
_entity.type
_entity.pdbx_description
1 polymer ?
#
loop_
_entity_poly.entity_id
_entity_poly.type
_entity_poly.pdbx_seq_one_letter_code
_entity_poly.pdbx_strand_id
1 'polypeptide(L)'
;MEINFPEVLPTLRKGASEDRIKHLEECLKVKLPLPTRALYRFCDGQEPSKEVTRSTPVNLLGLIGGYTFYDHLVNVYLFPLSQVIIETKHARCHLGNDNSSKFVVVAASTTGYEKVFYLNCSTGQLHVGGWNMSSDCEMLPCVPHSLLYSMHLTDCSQQQDGMLLWLEEHGRHLENGIAKVRTERSIRSISLYPEQPPLCSTAVTNGVKVRASAVVVPECCNLRPDSLEYIFAYSIRMSLSPKGCIINGMKFSSCQLYRRHWIIRVDDSIVDDVSGEGVIGKFPLLLPGEEEFVYESCTQLSSPSGSIEGLFTFVPGCLADPKGSPFEVKVARFPLQLPDYIF
;
A
#
# COMPACT_ATOMS: atom_id res chain seq x y z
N MET A 1 0.00 -18.75 -0.03
CA MET A 1 0.29 -18.11 1.29
C MET A 1 0.94 -19.07 2.27
N GLU A 2 0.58 -20.36 2.30
CA GLU A 2 1.15 -21.34 3.26
C GLU A 2 2.68 -21.40 3.32
N ILE A 3 3.36 -21.23 2.19
CA ILE A 3 4.83 -21.27 2.12
C ILE A 3 5.44 -19.92 2.50
N ASN A 4 4.85 -18.83 2.03
CA ASN A 4 5.48 -17.51 2.05
C ASN A 4 4.99 -16.60 3.20
N PHE A 5 3.81 -16.86 3.76
CA PHE A 5 3.22 -16.10 4.87
C PHE A 5 2.24 -16.98 5.68
N PRO A 6 2.69 -18.09 6.29
CA PRO A 6 1.82 -18.99 7.04
C PRO A 6 1.11 -18.32 8.24
N GLU A 7 1.66 -17.23 8.75
CA GLU A 7 1.14 -16.47 9.89
C GLU A 7 -0.26 -15.90 9.64
N VAL A 8 -0.66 -15.70 8.38
CA VAL A 8 -2.01 -15.23 8.03
C VAL A 8 -3.08 -16.32 8.15
N LEU A 9 -2.71 -17.60 8.00
CA LEU A 9 -3.68 -18.69 7.90
C LEU A 9 -4.61 -18.81 9.13
N PRO A 10 -4.12 -18.67 10.38
CA PRO A 10 -4.98 -18.75 11.55
C PRO A 10 -6.01 -17.61 11.64
N THR A 11 -5.82 -16.53 10.87
CA THR A 11 -6.78 -15.42 10.81
C THR A 11 -7.94 -15.72 9.85
N LEU A 12 -7.76 -16.64 8.90
CA LEU A 12 -8.77 -16.93 7.86
C LEU A 12 -9.92 -17.75 8.43
N ARG A 13 -11.15 -17.27 8.20
CA ARG A 13 -12.36 -18.01 8.58
C ARG A 13 -12.77 -18.98 7.47
N LYS A 14 -13.32 -20.12 7.88
CA LYS A 14 -14.01 -21.03 6.98
C LYS A 14 -15.15 -20.31 6.27
N GLY A 15 -15.39 -20.68 5.01
CA GLY A 15 -16.48 -20.14 4.20
C GLY A 15 -17.84 -20.14 4.91
N ALA A 16 -18.60 -19.08 4.66
CA ALA A 16 -19.91 -18.87 5.25
C ALA A 16 -20.97 -19.78 4.62
N SER A 17 -21.99 -20.15 5.42
CA SER A 17 -23.18 -20.80 4.90
C SER A 17 -24.06 -19.82 4.13
N GLU A 18 -24.89 -20.36 3.24
CA GLU A 18 -25.88 -19.60 2.47
C GLU A 18 -26.82 -18.80 3.38
N ASP A 19 -27.23 -19.36 4.53
CA ASP A 19 -28.09 -18.69 5.50
C ASP A 19 -27.41 -17.47 6.15
N ARG A 20 -26.09 -17.53 6.41
CA ARG A 20 -25.34 -16.39 6.95
C ARG A 20 -25.23 -15.24 5.94
N ILE A 21 -25.07 -15.57 4.66
CA ILE A 21 -25.05 -14.59 3.58
C ILE A 21 -26.41 -13.92 3.44
N LYS A 22 -27.50 -14.70 3.40
CA LYS A 22 -28.88 -14.18 3.36
C LYS A 22 -29.18 -13.30 4.57
N HIS A 23 -28.75 -13.71 5.75
CA HIS A 23 -28.92 -12.92 6.97
C HIS A 23 -28.26 -11.54 6.87
N LEU A 24 -27.06 -11.43 6.29
CA LEU A 24 -26.42 -10.15 6.03
C LEU A 24 -27.22 -9.31 5.03
N GLU A 25 -27.64 -9.90 3.92
CA GLU A 25 -28.44 -9.25 2.87
C GLU A 25 -29.75 -8.68 3.44
N GLU A 26 -30.45 -9.44 4.27
CA GLU A 26 -31.66 -9.02 5.00
C GLU A 26 -31.36 -7.89 6.01
N CYS A 27 -30.31 -8.04 6.83
CA CYS A 27 -29.93 -7.05 7.84
C CYS A 27 -29.55 -5.70 7.24
N LEU A 28 -28.86 -5.72 6.10
CA LEU A 28 -28.35 -4.52 5.43
C LEU A 28 -29.28 -4.04 4.31
N LYS A 29 -30.32 -4.81 3.96
CA LYS A 29 -31.25 -4.54 2.84
C LYS A 29 -30.53 -4.37 1.51
N VAL A 30 -29.56 -5.24 1.24
CA VAL A 30 -28.75 -5.26 0.00
C VAL A 30 -28.80 -6.64 -0.63
N LYS A 31 -28.42 -6.74 -1.90
CA LYS A 31 -28.16 -8.02 -2.57
C LYS A 31 -26.70 -8.05 -2.99
N LEU A 32 -25.92 -8.96 -2.41
CA LEU A 32 -24.51 -9.07 -2.77
C LEU A 32 -24.38 -9.56 -4.22
N PRO A 33 -23.40 -9.05 -4.99
CA PRO A 33 -23.07 -9.61 -6.29
C PRO A 33 -22.74 -11.11 -6.18
N LEU A 34 -23.06 -11.89 -7.23
CA LEU A 34 -22.85 -13.34 -7.21
C LEU A 34 -21.38 -13.75 -6.95
N PRO A 35 -20.36 -13.10 -7.55
CA PRO A 35 -18.97 -13.43 -7.25
C PRO A 35 -18.59 -13.15 -5.79
N THR A 36 -19.00 -12.01 -5.24
CA THR A 36 -18.86 -11.67 -3.81
C THR A 36 -19.48 -12.75 -2.91
N ARG A 37 -20.67 -13.24 -3.23
CA ARG A 37 -21.30 -14.34 -2.48
C ARG A 37 -20.46 -15.62 -2.54
N ALA A 38 -19.94 -15.97 -3.72
CA ALA A 38 -19.09 -17.14 -3.90
C ALA A 38 -17.77 -17.01 -3.11
N LEU A 39 -17.16 -15.81 -3.09
CA LEU A 39 -15.97 -15.51 -2.28
C LEU A 39 -16.24 -15.77 -0.79
N TYR A 40 -17.33 -15.24 -0.24
CA TYR A 40 -17.68 -15.47 1.17
C TYR A 40 -18.02 -16.93 1.48
N ARG A 41 -18.58 -17.68 0.53
CA ARG A 41 -18.77 -19.14 0.67
C ARG A 41 -17.46 -19.92 0.66
N PHE A 42 -16.40 -19.39 0.07
CA PHE A 42 -15.07 -19.97 0.10
C PHE A 42 -14.33 -19.60 1.38
N CYS A 43 -14.30 -18.32 1.73
CA CYS A 43 -13.64 -17.78 2.91
C CYS A 43 -14.45 -16.62 3.51
N ASP A 44 -14.81 -16.72 4.79
CA ASP A 44 -15.57 -15.70 5.51
C ASP A 44 -14.63 -14.61 6.08
N GLY A 45 -13.73 -14.08 5.26
CA GLY A 45 -12.78 -13.04 5.66
C GLY A 45 -11.81 -13.46 6.79
N GLN A 46 -11.33 -12.45 7.52
CA GLN A 46 -10.34 -12.57 8.59
C GLN A 46 -10.91 -12.22 9.96
N GLU A 47 -10.68 -13.06 10.95
CA GLU A 47 -10.94 -12.72 12.35
C GLU A 47 -9.59 -12.38 13.01
N PRO A 48 -9.32 -11.11 13.33
CA PRO A 48 -8.14 -10.75 14.10
C PRO A 48 -8.23 -11.47 15.45
N SER A 49 -7.31 -12.40 15.72
CA SER A 49 -7.41 -13.24 16.91
C SER A 49 -7.27 -12.38 18.17
N LYS A 50 -8.13 -12.62 19.17
CA LYS A 50 -7.98 -12.00 20.50
C LYS A 50 -6.81 -12.61 21.31
N GLU A 51 -6.21 -13.71 20.83
CA GLU A 51 -5.30 -14.57 21.62
C GLU A 51 -3.84 -14.64 21.11
N VAL A 52 -3.40 -13.81 20.15
CA VAL A 52 -1.95 -13.70 19.85
C VAL A 52 -1.31 -12.69 20.80
N THR A 53 -1.16 -13.12 22.05
CA THR A 53 -0.19 -12.59 23.02
C THR A 53 1.05 -13.49 22.88
N ARG A 54 2.25 -13.04 22.50
CA ARG A 54 3.16 -12.14 23.23
C ARG A 54 4.30 -11.57 22.33
N SER A 55 4.22 -11.66 21.00
CA SER A 55 5.37 -11.25 20.14
C SER A 55 5.04 -10.58 18.81
N THR A 56 3.80 -10.60 18.33
CA THR A 56 3.43 -9.94 17.06
C THR A 56 2.19 -9.08 17.29
N PRO A 57 2.19 -7.77 16.98
CA PRO A 57 0.98 -6.97 17.01
C PRO A 57 -0.02 -7.60 16.01
N VAL A 58 -1.20 -7.96 16.51
CA VAL A 58 -2.29 -8.59 15.71
C VAL A 58 -2.62 -7.78 14.45
N ASN A 59 -2.29 -6.48 14.43
CA ASN A 59 -2.60 -5.46 13.43
C ASN A 59 -1.79 -5.55 12.12
N LEU A 60 -0.93 -6.56 11.93
CA LEU A 60 -0.03 -6.65 10.75
C LEU A 60 -0.24 -7.89 9.86
N LEU A 61 -1.27 -8.69 10.16
CA LEU A 61 -1.62 -9.93 9.47
C LEU A 61 -2.77 -9.77 8.47
N GLY A 62 -3.07 -8.57 8.00
CA GLY A 62 -4.09 -8.30 7.00
C GLY A 62 -3.73 -8.96 5.66
N LEU A 63 -4.72 -9.62 5.07
CA LEU A 63 -4.58 -10.42 3.84
C LEU A 63 -4.22 -9.57 2.63
N ILE A 64 -4.67 -8.31 2.65
CA ILE A 64 -4.45 -7.34 1.58
C ILE A 64 -3.09 -6.64 1.78
N GLY A 65 -2.56 -6.64 3.00
CA GLY A 65 -1.32 -5.95 3.34
C GLY A 65 -1.50 -4.46 3.51
N GLY A 66 -0.40 -3.72 3.40
CA GLY A 66 -0.45 -2.27 3.48
C GLY A 66 0.93 -1.62 3.38
N TYR A 67 1.05 -0.45 3.99
CA TYR A 67 2.25 0.37 3.97
C TYR A 67 2.40 1.11 5.30
N THR A 68 3.61 1.56 5.57
CA THR A 68 3.93 2.39 6.73
C THR A 68 4.69 3.62 6.25
N PHE A 69 4.52 4.76 6.93
CA PHE A 69 5.41 5.91 6.85
C PHE A 69 5.21 6.76 8.12
N TYR A 70 6.28 7.28 8.71
CA TYR A 70 6.22 7.96 10.00
C TYR A 70 5.44 7.13 11.07
N ASP A 71 4.35 7.67 11.62
CA ASP A 71 3.40 7.03 12.53
C ASP A 71 2.13 6.51 11.82
N HIS A 72 2.03 6.68 10.50
CA HIS A 72 0.94 6.16 9.69
C HIS A 72 1.19 4.70 9.35
N LEU A 73 0.41 3.82 9.96
CA LEU A 73 0.44 2.38 9.70
C LEU A 73 -0.87 1.98 9.03
N VAL A 74 -0.80 1.29 7.91
CA VAL A 74 -1.96 0.70 7.23
C VAL A 74 -1.71 -0.78 7.03
N ASN A 75 -2.71 -1.58 7.38
CA ASN A 75 -2.70 -3.00 7.10
C ASN A 75 -4.15 -3.49 7.02
N VAL A 76 -4.57 -3.93 5.84
CA VAL A 76 -5.98 -4.09 5.48
C VAL A 76 -6.44 -5.53 5.65
N TYR A 77 -7.54 -5.69 6.38
CA TYR A 77 -8.18 -6.96 6.67
C TYR A 77 -9.44 -7.12 5.84
N LEU A 78 -9.63 -8.32 5.28
CA LEU A 78 -10.89 -8.69 4.67
C LEU A 78 -11.89 -9.01 5.78
N PHE A 79 -13.04 -8.34 5.82
CA PHE A 79 -13.97 -8.51 6.93
C PHE A 79 -14.82 -9.78 6.81
N PRO A 80 -15.06 -10.50 7.93
CA PRO A 80 -16.05 -11.55 7.99
C PRO A 80 -17.45 -10.95 7.92
N LEU A 81 -18.45 -11.72 7.48
CA LEU A 81 -19.82 -11.21 7.29
C LEU A 81 -20.39 -10.54 8.56
N SER A 82 -20.02 -11.03 9.75
CA SER A 82 -20.42 -10.39 11.01
C SER A 82 -19.87 -8.97 11.16
N GLN A 83 -18.62 -8.75 10.77
CA GLN A 83 -17.99 -7.44 10.82
C GLN A 83 -18.51 -6.54 9.69
N VAL A 84 -18.76 -7.09 8.50
CA VAL A 84 -19.41 -6.34 7.40
C VAL A 84 -20.74 -5.72 7.87
N ILE A 85 -21.57 -6.47 8.63
CA ILE A 85 -22.83 -5.93 9.18
C ILE A 85 -22.57 -4.75 10.13
N ILE A 86 -21.64 -4.92 11.07
CA ILE A 86 -21.32 -3.92 12.10
C ILE A 86 -20.79 -2.65 11.44
N GLU A 87 -19.78 -2.80 10.58
CA GLU A 87 -19.08 -1.69 9.97
C GLU A 87 -19.90 -0.98 8.90
N THR A 88 -20.72 -1.71 8.15
CA THR A 88 -21.66 -1.07 7.20
C THR A 88 -22.68 -0.22 7.94
N LYS A 89 -23.21 -0.69 9.08
CA LYS A 89 -24.13 0.10 9.90
C LYS A 89 -23.44 1.35 10.46
N HIS A 90 -22.19 1.22 10.91
CA HIS A 90 -21.39 2.34 11.38
C HIS A 90 -21.11 3.38 10.28
N ALA A 91 -20.68 2.94 9.09
CA ALA A 91 -20.43 3.82 7.95
C ALA A 91 -21.71 4.55 7.48
N ARG A 92 -22.86 3.87 7.48
CA ARG A 92 -24.14 4.47 7.07
C ARG A 92 -24.60 5.63 7.98
N CYS A 93 -24.13 5.69 9.23
CA CYS A 93 -24.38 6.84 10.09
C CYS A 93 -23.67 8.12 9.61
N HIS A 94 -22.62 7.97 8.80
CA HIS A 94 -21.76 9.06 8.34
C HIS A 94 -21.98 9.37 6.84
N LEU A 95 -22.45 8.39 6.05
CA LEU A 95 -22.79 8.54 4.64
C LEU A 95 -24.18 9.20 4.44
N GLY A 96 -24.27 10.18 3.53
CA GLY A 96 -25.52 10.88 3.19
C GLY A 96 -26.67 9.96 2.71
N ASN A 97 -27.91 10.42 2.92
CA ASN A 97 -29.13 9.60 2.85
C ASN A 97 -29.44 8.93 1.49
N ASP A 98 -28.99 9.46 0.35
CA ASP A 98 -29.46 8.97 -0.97
C ASP A 98 -28.67 7.77 -1.53
N ASN A 99 -27.40 7.58 -1.14
CA ASN A 99 -26.53 6.52 -1.68
C ASN A 99 -26.06 5.48 -0.64
N SER A 100 -26.18 5.77 0.66
CA SER A 100 -25.68 4.90 1.74
C SER A 100 -26.35 3.52 1.80
N SER A 101 -27.55 3.36 1.24
CA SER A 101 -28.32 2.12 1.25
C SER A 101 -27.78 1.01 0.34
N LYS A 102 -26.86 1.33 -0.59
CA LYS A 102 -26.36 0.39 -1.61
C LYS A 102 -24.96 -0.15 -1.32
N PHE A 103 -24.24 0.43 -0.36
CA PHE A 103 -22.87 0.03 -0.05
C PHE A 103 -22.81 -0.93 1.13
N VAL A 104 -21.78 -1.78 1.10
CA VAL A 104 -21.31 -2.58 2.23
C VAL A 104 -19.81 -2.40 2.42
N VAL A 105 -19.37 -2.37 3.68
CA VAL A 105 -17.94 -2.26 4.04
C VAL A 105 -17.35 -3.66 4.10
N VAL A 106 -16.46 -4.00 3.17
CA VAL A 106 -15.92 -5.37 2.99
C VAL A 106 -14.52 -5.55 3.54
N ALA A 107 -13.76 -4.47 3.72
CA ALA A 107 -12.42 -4.50 4.27
C ALA A 107 -12.07 -3.14 4.89
N ALA A 108 -11.17 -3.14 5.87
CA ALA A 108 -10.57 -1.90 6.36
C ALA A 108 -9.20 -2.13 7.02
N SER A 109 -8.46 -1.06 7.25
CA SER A 109 -7.29 -1.07 8.14
C SER A 109 -7.74 -1.15 9.61
N THR A 110 -6.93 -1.81 10.44
CA THR A 110 -7.18 -1.97 11.89
C THR A 110 -6.46 -0.93 12.76
N THR A 111 -5.94 0.12 12.12
CA THR A 111 -5.01 1.09 12.69
C THR A 111 -5.60 2.50 12.68
N GLY A 112 -5.01 3.43 13.44
CA GLY A 112 -5.60 4.74 13.77
C GLY A 112 -5.90 5.69 12.59
N TYR A 113 -5.45 5.37 11.38
CA TYR A 113 -5.87 6.04 10.15
C TYR A 113 -6.60 5.03 9.29
N GLU A 114 -7.89 5.26 9.12
CA GLU A 114 -8.82 4.21 8.79
C GLU A 114 -9.13 4.21 7.29
N LYS A 115 -8.42 3.34 6.57
CA LYS A 115 -8.64 3.04 5.16
C LYS A 115 -9.76 2.01 5.04
N VAL A 116 -10.82 2.35 4.33
CA VAL A 116 -12.08 1.58 4.30
C VAL A 116 -12.47 1.27 2.87
N PHE A 117 -12.92 0.04 2.63
CA PHE A 117 -13.33 -0.44 1.31
C PHE A 117 -14.84 -0.66 1.24
N TYR A 118 -15.48 0.05 0.31
CA TYR A 118 -16.92 0.08 0.10
C TYR A 118 -17.28 -0.62 -1.21
N LEU A 119 -17.99 -1.74 -1.11
CA LEU A 119 -18.56 -2.41 -2.27
C LEU A 119 -19.96 -1.87 -2.54
N ASN A 120 -20.17 -1.30 -3.73
CA ASN A 120 -21.49 -0.93 -4.21
C ASN A 120 -22.22 -2.20 -4.70
N CYS A 121 -23.20 -2.68 -3.96
CA CYS A 121 -23.94 -3.90 -4.30
C CYS A 121 -24.82 -3.76 -5.56
N SER A 122 -25.10 -2.53 -6.00
CA SER A 122 -25.91 -2.29 -7.21
C SER A 122 -25.07 -2.30 -8.48
N THR A 123 -23.87 -1.72 -8.45
CA THR A 123 -22.99 -1.62 -9.62
C THR A 123 -21.88 -2.68 -9.63
N GLY A 124 -21.61 -3.31 -8.48
CA GLY A 124 -20.46 -4.19 -8.28
C GLY A 124 -19.14 -3.44 -8.10
N GLN A 125 -19.10 -2.10 -8.14
CA GLN A 125 -17.86 -1.34 -8.01
C GLN A 125 -17.33 -1.34 -6.57
N LEU A 126 -16.04 -1.61 -6.43
CA LEU A 126 -15.31 -1.45 -5.17
C LEU A 126 -14.65 -0.06 -5.13
N HIS A 127 -14.77 0.61 -3.99
CA HIS A 127 -14.15 1.90 -3.73
C HIS A 127 -13.37 1.89 -2.42
N VAL A 128 -12.43 2.83 -2.27
CA VAL A 128 -11.65 3.06 -1.07
C VAL A 128 -11.73 4.52 -0.64
N GLY A 129 -11.77 4.76 0.66
CA GLY A 129 -11.78 6.09 1.28
C GLY A 129 -11.61 6.01 2.79
N GLY A 130 -11.82 7.13 3.49
CA GLY A 130 -11.89 7.18 4.97
C GLY A 130 -13.32 7.01 5.51
N TRP A 131 -13.51 6.96 6.84
CA TRP A 131 -14.88 6.89 7.41
C TRP A 131 -15.66 8.21 7.36
N ASN A 132 -14.98 9.35 7.43
CA ASN A 132 -15.60 10.68 7.52
C ASN A 132 -15.84 11.29 6.13
N MET A 133 -16.34 10.50 5.19
CA MET A 133 -16.59 10.94 3.82
C MET A 133 -18.02 11.44 3.68
N SER A 134 -18.16 12.67 3.20
CA SER A 134 -19.44 13.38 3.06
C SER A 134 -20.10 13.18 1.70
N SER A 135 -19.36 12.68 0.71
CA SER A 135 -19.84 12.48 -0.66
C SER A 135 -19.06 11.40 -1.43
N ASP A 136 -19.66 10.87 -2.50
CA ASP A 136 -19.02 9.91 -3.42
C ASP A 136 -17.77 10.48 -4.11
N CYS A 137 -17.64 11.81 -4.18
CA CYS A 137 -16.48 12.48 -4.78
C CYS A 137 -15.19 12.28 -3.97
N GLU A 138 -15.28 11.83 -2.72
CA GLU A 138 -14.13 11.62 -1.84
C GLU A 138 -13.62 10.15 -1.88
N MET A 139 -14.27 9.27 -2.64
CA MET A 139 -13.87 7.86 -2.79
C MET A 139 -13.14 7.59 -4.11
N LEU A 140 -12.14 6.70 -4.09
CA LEU A 140 -11.43 6.24 -5.28
C LEU A 140 -11.92 4.84 -5.71
N PRO A 141 -12.13 4.59 -7.01
CA PRO A 141 -12.39 3.24 -7.49
C PRO A 141 -11.15 2.36 -7.29
N CYS A 142 -11.34 1.16 -6.73
CA CYS A 142 -10.24 0.21 -6.51
C CYS A 142 -9.93 -0.66 -7.73
N VAL A 143 -10.80 -0.61 -8.76
CA VAL A 143 -10.69 -1.39 -9.99
C VAL A 143 -11.21 -0.55 -11.17
N PRO A 144 -10.75 -0.79 -12.41
CA PRO A 144 -11.26 -0.10 -13.60
C PRO A 144 -12.74 -0.36 -13.85
N HIS A 145 -13.53 0.70 -14.00
CA HIS A 145 -14.96 0.59 -14.30
C HIS A 145 -15.28 -0.20 -15.58
N SER A 146 -14.40 -0.13 -16.59
CA SER A 146 -14.59 -0.84 -17.87
C SER A 146 -14.63 -2.35 -17.73
N LEU A 147 -14.01 -2.92 -16.70
CA LEU A 147 -13.98 -4.38 -16.46
C LEU A 147 -15.26 -4.90 -15.81
N LEU A 148 -15.99 -4.06 -15.09
CA LEU A 148 -17.29 -4.42 -14.50
C LEU A 148 -18.41 -4.47 -15.54
N TYR A 149 -18.26 -3.67 -16.59
CA TYR A 149 -19.17 -3.59 -17.73
C TYR A 149 -18.59 -4.29 -18.95
N SER A 150 -18.01 -5.49 -18.82
CA SER A 150 -17.73 -6.32 -20.00
C SER A 150 -19.06 -6.63 -20.70
N MET A 151 -19.45 -5.71 -21.58
CA MET A 151 -20.72 -5.57 -22.25
C MET A 151 -20.71 -6.45 -23.50
N HIS A 152 -21.80 -7.20 -23.67
CA HIS A 152 -22.13 -8.08 -24.80
C HIS A 152 -21.50 -9.47 -24.84
N LEU A 153 -21.73 -10.27 -23.80
CA LEU A 153 -22.04 -11.68 -24.01
C LEU A 153 -23.37 -12.00 -23.33
N THR A 154 -24.28 -12.57 -24.10
CA THR A 154 -25.62 -13.07 -23.75
C THR A 154 -25.59 -14.23 -22.75
N ASP A 155 -24.57 -14.26 -21.87
CA ASP A 155 -24.26 -15.37 -21.00
C ASP A 155 -24.00 -14.78 -19.60
N CYS A 156 -24.94 -14.97 -18.68
CA CYS A 156 -24.84 -14.58 -17.26
C CYS A 156 -23.66 -15.26 -16.51
N SER A 157 -22.82 -16.02 -17.23
CA SER A 157 -21.71 -16.82 -16.74
C SER A 157 -20.42 -16.00 -16.48
N GLN A 158 -20.35 -14.73 -16.91
CA GLN A 158 -19.14 -13.89 -16.81
C GLN A 158 -19.34 -12.56 -16.05
N GLN A 159 -20.30 -12.49 -15.13
CA GLN A 159 -20.45 -11.29 -14.29
C GLN A 159 -19.27 -11.20 -13.32
N GLN A 160 -18.36 -10.25 -13.54
CA GLN A 160 -17.28 -9.91 -12.59
C GLN A 160 -17.72 -8.72 -11.74
N ASP A 161 -17.42 -8.77 -10.44
CA ASP A 161 -17.56 -7.62 -9.54
C ASP A 161 -16.17 -7.11 -9.13
N GLY A 162 -16.15 -5.92 -8.54
CA GLY A 162 -14.91 -5.26 -8.17
C GLY A 162 -14.19 -5.95 -7.03
N MET A 163 -14.88 -6.71 -6.17
CA MET A 163 -14.24 -7.46 -5.10
C MET A 163 -13.45 -8.65 -5.66
N LEU A 164 -14.01 -9.38 -6.62
CA LEU A 164 -13.31 -10.50 -7.28
C LEU A 164 -12.10 -9.99 -8.07
N LEU A 165 -12.30 -8.98 -8.93
CA LEU A 165 -11.21 -8.38 -9.72
C LEU A 165 -10.07 -7.87 -8.84
N TRP A 166 -10.41 -7.21 -7.73
CA TRP A 166 -9.45 -6.71 -6.76
C TRP A 166 -8.63 -7.84 -6.13
N LEU A 167 -9.27 -8.91 -5.64
CA LEU A 167 -8.54 -10.03 -5.05
C LEU A 167 -7.69 -10.80 -6.07
N GLU A 168 -8.16 -10.94 -7.31
CA GLU A 168 -7.40 -11.58 -8.39
C GLU A 168 -6.15 -10.78 -8.75
N GLU A 169 -6.25 -9.46 -8.88
CA GLU A 169 -5.09 -8.59 -9.13
C GLU A 169 -4.11 -8.61 -7.94
N HIS A 170 -4.61 -8.58 -6.71
CA HIS A 170 -3.76 -8.70 -5.52
C HIS A 170 -2.97 -10.01 -5.53
N GLY A 171 -3.64 -11.11 -5.86
CA GLY A 171 -3.00 -12.41 -6.06
C GLY A 171 -1.90 -12.37 -7.12
N ARG A 172 -2.17 -11.76 -8.28
CA ARG A 172 -1.19 -11.58 -9.37
C ARG A 172 -0.01 -10.70 -8.95
N HIS A 173 -0.24 -9.65 -8.18
CA HIS A 173 0.81 -8.78 -7.62
C HIS A 173 1.74 -9.56 -6.68
N LEU A 174 1.19 -10.42 -5.83
CA LEU A 174 1.96 -11.29 -4.94
C LEU A 174 2.74 -12.36 -5.71
N GLU A 175 2.11 -13.01 -6.69
CA GLU A 175 2.71 -14.07 -7.51
C GLU A 175 3.87 -13.55 -8.36
N ASN A 176 3.70 -12.39 -8.99
CA ASN A 176 4.73 -11.73 -9.80
C ASN A 176 5.78 -10.99 -8.94
N GLY A 177 5.60 -10.98 -7.62
CA GLY A 177 6.50 -10.33 -6.66
C GLY A 177 6.55 -8.82 -6.80
N ILE A 178 5.48 -8.18 -7.28
CA ILE A 178 5.29 -6.73 -7.24
C ILE A 178 5.13 -6.30 -5.78
N ALA A 179 4.24 -6.95 -5.05
CA ALA A 179 4.11 -6.85 -3.60
C ALA A 179 4.78 -8.06 -2.95
N LYS A 180 5.39 -7.88 -1.77
CA LYS A 180 6.11 -8.95 -1.07
C LYS A 180 5.93 -8.86 0.43
N VAL A 181 6.08 -10.01 1.10
CA VAL A 181 6.22 -10.04 2.55
C VAL A 181 7.57 -9.43 2.91
N ARG A 182 7.55 -8.36 3.70
CA ARG A 182 8.75 -7.76 4.30
C ARG A 182 8.76 -8.03 5.78
N THR A 183 9.98 -8.11 6.34
CA THR A 183 10.19 -8.16 7.78
C THR A 183 10.64 -6.77 8.22
N GLU A 184 9.87 -6.14 9.09
CA GLU A 184 10.26 -4.89 9.73
C GLU A 184 10.21 -5.08 11.25
N ARG A 185 11.34 -4.82 11.94
CA ARG A 185 11.47 -4.97 13.41
C ARG A 185 10.95 -6.32 13.92
N SER A 186 11.29 -7.40 13.22
CA SER A 186 10.87 -8.78 13.50
C SER A 186 9.40 -9.11 13.22
N ILE A 187 8.64 -8.18 12.62
CA ILE A 187 7.25 -8.42 12.23
C ILE A 187 7.16 -8.57 10.72
N ARG A 188 6.48 -9.62 10.28
CA ARG A 188 6.26 -9.91 8.86
C ARG A 188 4.90 -9.40 8.43
N SER A 189 4.86 -8.67 7.33
CA SER A 189 3.60 -8.21 6.72
C SER A 189 3.74 -8.10 5.20
N ILE A 190 2.62 -8.15 4.50
CA ILE A 190 2.59 -7.88 3.05
C ILE A 190 2.78 -6.37 2.86
N SER A 191 3.91 -5.99 2.26
CA SER A 191 4.20 -4.61 1.89
C SER A 191 3.71 -4.34 0.48
N LEU A 192 2.90 -3.29 0.34
CA LEU A 192 2.37 -2.83 -0.95
C LEU A 192 3.34 -1.95 -1.74
N TYR A 193 4.47 -1.52 -1.14
CA TYR A 193 5.50 -0.80 -1.86
C TYR A 193 6.09 -1.67 -2.98
N PRO A 194 5.95 -1.28 -4.25
CA PRO A 194 6.38 -2.12 -5.36
C PRO A 194 7.86 -2.49 -5.30
N GLU A 195 8.16 -3.74 -5.66
CA GLU A 195 9.51 -4.32 -5.67
C GLU A 195 10.10 -4.41 -7.09
N GLN A 196 9.26 -4.35 -8.12
CA GLN A 196 9.66 -4.59 -9.51
C GLN A 196 9.50 -3.33 -10.39
N PRO A 197 10.34 -3.18 -11.44
CA PRO A 197 10.10 -2.19 -12.48
C PRO A 197 8.75 -2.41 -13.19
N PRO A 198 8.14 -1.36 -13.77
CA PRO A 198 8.61 0.04 -13.79
C PRO A 198 8.28 0.83 -12.50
N LEU A 199 7.50 0.24 -11.58
CA LEU A 199 7.02 0.93 -10.37
C LEU A 199 8.09 1.05 -9.27
N CYS A 200 9.14 0.23 -9.33
CA CYS A 200 10.32 0.31 -8.48
C CYS A 200 11.55 0.70 -9.31
N SER A 201 12.08 1.91 -9.10
CA SER A 201 13.33 2.32 -9.71
C SER A 201 14.52 1.74 -8.94
N THR A 202 15.64 1.54 -9.62
CA THR A 202 16.90 1.12 -9.00
C THR A 202 18.06 1.88 -9.63
N ALA A 203 18.95 2.41 -8.80
CA ALA A 203 20.21 2.99 -9.20
C ALA A 203 21.35 2.39 -8.37
N VAL A 204 22.51 2.21 -9.01
CA VAL A 204 23.74 1.81 -8.31
C VAL A 204 24.81 2.84 -8.64
N THR A 205 25.35 3.50 -7.61
CA THR A 205 26.42 4.48 -7.76
C THR A 205 27.54 4.14 -6.79
N ASN A 206 28.76 3.97 -7.30
CA ASN A 206 29.95 3.69 -6.47
C ASN A 206 29.77 2.54 -5.47
N GLY A 207 28.97 1.52 -5.79
CA GLY A 207 28.71 0.37 -4.92
C GLY A 207 27.50 0.51 -3.99
N VAL A 208 26.92 1.71 -3.84
CA VAL A 208 25.66 1.92 -3.11
C VAL A 208 24.50 1.68 -4.06
N LYS A 209 23.61 0.76 -3.71
CA LYS A 209 22.36 0.48 -4.42
C LYS A 209 21.23 1.21 -3.71
N VAL A 210 20.43 1.95 -4.47
CA VAL A 210 19.20 2.59 -4.00
C VAL A 210 18.03 2.08 -4.82
N ARG A 211 17.00 1.61 -4.15
CA ARG A 211 15.72 1.21 -4.75
C ARG A 211 14.61 2.10 -4.21
N ALA A 212 13.77 2.63 -5.08
CA ALA A 212 12.72 3.57 -4.69
C ALA A 212 11.39 3.23 -5.37
N SER A 213 10.29 3.29 -4.61
CA SER A 213 8.93 3.04 -5.10
C SER A 213 7.93 3.76 -4.20
N ALA A 214 6.74 4.00 -4.73
CA ALA A 214 5.68 4.70 -4.02
C ALA A 214 4.33 4.00 -4.17
N VAL A 215 3.42 4.37 -3.28
CA VAL A 215 2.00 3.96 -3.25
C VAL A 215 1.14 5.18 -2.96
N VAL A 216 -0.08 5.19 -3.48
CA VAL A 216 -1.08 6.18 -3.10
C VAL A 216 -1.64 5.87 -1.71
N VAL A 217 -1.97 6.91 -0.94
CA VAL A 217 -2.54 6.85 0.41
C VAL A 217 -3.98 7.38 0.35
N PRO A 218 -4.94 6.56 -0.15
CA PRO A 218 -6.28 7.02 -0.51
C PRO A 218 -7.04 7.63 0.68
N GLU A 219 -6.86 7.08 1.88
CA GLU A 219 -7.49 7.56 3.12
C GLU A 219 -7.01 8.95 3.57
N CYS A 220 -5.93 9.47 2.98
CA CYS A 220 -5.42 10.82 3.24
C CYS A 220 -5.61 11.77 2.05
N CYS A 221 -6.21 11.30 0.94
CA CYS A 221 -6.45 12.15 -0.23
C CYS A 221 -7.64 13.07 -0.01
N ASN A 222 -7.56 14.30 -0.50
CA ASN A 222 -8.69 15.20 -0.66
C ASN A 222 -9.05 15.26 -2.14
N LEU A 223 -10.24 14.77 -2.50
CA LEU A 223 -10.64 14.62 -3.91
C LEU A 223 -11.73 15.61 -4.33
N ARG A 224 -11.93 16.66 -3.53
CA ARG A 224 -12.84 17.73 -3.89
C ARG A 224 -12.27 18.53 -5.06
N PRO A 225 -13.08 18.86 -6.09
CA PRO A 225 -12.57 19.50 -7.32
C PRO A 225 -11.83 20.82 -7.09
N ASP A 226 -12.14 21.54 -6.02
CA ASP A 226 -11.56 22.83 -5.64
C ASP A 226 -10.30 22.71 -4.75
N SER A 227 -10.02 21.53 -4.21
CA SER A 227 -8.90 21.29 -3.29
C SER A 227 -8.31 19.89 -3.46
N LEU A 228 -7.94 19.52 -4.69
CA LEU A 228 -7.36 18.21 -4.98
C LEU A 228 -5.99 18.05 -4.33
N GLU A 229 -5.86 17.02 -3.48
CA GLU A 229 -4.63 16.66 -2.78
C GLU A 229 -4.49 15.13 -2.81
N TYR A 230 -3.52 14.66 -3.60
CA TYR A 230 -3.10 13.26 -3.63
C TYR A 230 -1.92 13.06 -2.70
N ILE A 231 -2.04 12.13 -1.77
CA ILE A 231 -0.95 11.75 -0.88
C ILE A 231 -0.30 10.48 -1.40
N PHE A 232 1.02 10.53 -1.56
CA PHE A 232 1.84 9.39 -1.93
C PHE A 232 2.84 9.07 -0.83
N ALA A 233 2.85 7.84 -0.35
CA ALA A 233 3.91 7.33 0.50
C ALA A 233 4.99 6.70 -0.39
N TYR A 234 6.26 6.93 -0.06
CA TYR A 234 7.39 6.37 -0.79
C TYR A 234 8.34 5.66 0.17
N SER A 235 8.95 4.58 -0.33
CA SER A 235 9.87 3.71 0.40
C SER A 235 11.21 3.71 -0.33
N ILE A 236 12.26 4.11 0.39
CA ILE A 236 13.65 4.11 -0.11
C ILE A 236 14.42 3.00 0.60
N ARG A 237 15.01 2.10 -0.18
CA ARG A 237 15.84 0.99 0.32
C ARG A 237 17.27 1.17 -0.16
N MET A 238 18.22 1.16 0.76
CA MET A 238 19.63 1.37 0.47
C MET A 238 20.45 0.19 0.97
N SER A 239 21.38 -0.27 0.14
CA SER A 239 22.34 -1.30 0.52
C SER A 239 23.71 -1.03 -0.08
N LEU A 240 24.74 -1.54 0.59
CA LEU A 240 26.12 -1.47 0.09
C LEU A 240 26.52 -2.81 -0.52
N SER A 241 27.12 -2.75 -1.70
CA SER A 241 27.67 -3.92 -2.39
C SER A 241 28.60 -4.72 -1.47
N PRO A 242 28.66 -6.07 -1.61
CA PRO A 242 29.67 -6.89 -0.93
C PRO A 242 31.12 -6.43 -1.17
N LYS A 243 31.37 -5.73 -2.27
CA LYS A 243 32.69 -5.16 -2.60
C LYS A 243 32.97 -3.83 -1.90
N GLY A 244 32.04 -3.28 -1.10
CA GLY A 244 32.14 -1.94 -0.54
C GLY A 244 31.84 -0.84 -1.56
N CYS A 245 32.15 0.41 -1.19
CA CYS A 245 32.08 1.53 -2.12
C CYS A 245 33.45 1.82 -2.75
N ILE A 246 33.45 2.27 -4.01
CA ILE A 246 34.66 2.57 -4.79
C ILE A 246 34.61 4.03 -5.21
N ILE A 247 35.56 4.83 -4.72
CA ILE A 247 35.59 6.27 -4.95
C ILE A 247 37.01 6.65 -5.34
N ASN A 248 37.17 7.24 -6.53
CA ASN A 248 38.46 7.58 -7.12
C ASN A 248 39.44 6.39 -7.14
N GLY A 249 38.93 5.19 -7.43
CA GLY A 249 39.72 3.94 -7.47
C GLY A 249 40.06 3.34 -6.10
N MET A 250 39.77 4.03 -4.99
CA MET A 250 39.95 3.51 -3.64
C MET A 250 38.69 2.79 -3.15
N LYS A 251 38.87 1.66 -2.48
CA LYS A 251 37.79 0.85 -1.92
C LYS A 251 37.61 1.11 -0.43
N PHE A 252 36.37 1.28 -0.01
CA PHE A 252 36.01 1.47 1.40
C PHE A 252 34.97 0.43 1.81
N SER A 253 35.13 -0.12 3.01
CA SER A 253 34.25 -1.15 3.58
C SER A 253 33.02 -0.58 4.29
N SER A 254 32.78 0.72 4.18
CA SER A 254 31.60 1.39 4.72
C SER A 254 31.42 2.77 4.10
N CYS A 255 30.19 3.27 4.13
CA CYS A 255 29.88 4.66 3.86
C CYS A 255 28.65 5.10 4.66
N GLN A 256 28.63 6.34 5.11
CA GLN A 256 27.51 6.89 5.88
C GLN A 256 26.82 8.01 5.13
N LEU A 257 25.49 7.97 5.12
CA LEU A 257 24.66 9.01 4.53
C LEU A 257 24.80 10.29 5.34
N TYR A 258 25.03 11.41 4.64
CA TYR A 258 25.12 12.74 5.23
C TYR A 258 23.90 13.60 4.87
N ARG A 259 23.54 13.66 3.59
CA ARG A 259 22.56 14.64 3.06
C ARG A 259 21.69 14.00 1.98
N ARG A 260 20.48 14.54 1.81
CA ARG A 260 19.57 14.24 0.70
C ARG A 260 19.25 15.50 -0.10
N HIS A 261 18.98 15.31 -1.38
CA HIS A 261 18.42 16.28 -2.30
C HIS A 261 17.37 15.59 -3.17
N TRP A 262 16.15 16.13 -3.19
CA TRP A 262 15.01 15.61 -3.93
C TRP A 262 14.50 16.64 -4.91
N ILE A 263 14.08 16.18 -6.08
CA ILE A 263 13.33 16.95 -7.06
C ILE A 263 12.02 16.22 -7.30
N ILE A 264 10.91 16.91 -7.05
CA ILE A 264 9.56 16.40 -7.26
C ILE A 264 8.98 17.06 -8.50
N ARG A 265 8.38 16.25 -9.38
CA ARG A 265 7.80 16.73 -10.64
C ARG A 265 6.36 16.32 -10.82
N VAL A 266 5.60 17.20 -11.47
CA VAL A 266 4.28 16.96 -12.03
C VAL A 266 4.33 17.45 -13.47
N ASP A 267 3.86 16.64 -14.42
CA ASP A 267 3.87 16.96 -15.87
C ASP A 267 5.23 17.47 -16.36
N ASP A 268 6.30 16.77 -15.94
CA ASP A 268 7.72 17.10 -16.17
C ASP A 268 8.21 18.46 -15.62
N SER A 269 7.34 19.24 -14.99
CA SER A 269 7.67 20.50 -14.32
C SER A 269 8.12 20.23 -12.89
N ILE A 270 9.17 20.92 -12.43
CA ILE A 270 9.64 20.86 -11.04
C ILE A 270 8.65 21.62 -10.16
N VAL A 271 7.99 20.90 -9.25
CA VAL A 271 7.05 21.46 -8.28
C VAL A 271 7.65 21.64 -6.90
N ASP A 272 8.71 20.88 -6.58
CA ASP A 272 9.44 21.01 -5.33
C ASP A 272 10.92 20.61 -5.49
N ASP A 273 11.80 21.28 -4.75
CA ASP A 273 13.25 21.06 -4.67
C ASP A 273 13.68 21.09 -3.20
N VAL A 274 13.90 19.90 -2.64
CA VAL A 274 14.05 19.70 -1.20
C VAL A 274 15.46 19.22 -0.87
N SER A 275 16.20 20.02 -0.12
CA SER A 275 17.51 19.65 0.44
C SER A 275 17.46 19.53 1.96
N GLY A 276 18.16 18.55 2.53
CA GLY A 276 18.28 18.45 3.99
C GLY A 276 19.29 17.41 4.46
N GLU A 277 19.72 17.53 5.70
CA GLU A 277 20.61 16.54 6.33
C GLU A 277 19.85 15.26 6.70
N GLY A 278 20.55 14.13 6.57
CA GLY A 278 20.02 12.81 6.89
C GLY A 278 18.77 12.43 6.07
N VAL A 279 18.09 11.41 6.55
CA VAL A 279 16.78 10.95 6.09
C VAL A 279 15.94 10.68 7.33
N ILE A 280 14.77 11.31 7.47
CA ILE A 280 13.87 11.16 8.63
C ILE A 280 14.58 11.31 10.00
N GLY A 281 15.58 12.19 10.10
CA GLY A 281 16.40 12.38 11.31
C GLY A 281 17.48 11.31 11.56
N LYS A 282 17.70 10.40 10.60
CA LYS A 282 18.71 9.34 10.65
C LYS A 282 19.85 9.59 9.66
N PHE A 283 21.03 9.09 10.00
CA PHE A 283 22.24 9.11 9.18
C PHE A 283 22.76 7.68 9.01
N PRO A 284 22.12 6.84 8.16
CA PRO A 284 22.44 5.43 8.07
C PRO A 284 23.89 5.18 7.64
N LEU A 285 24.59 4.35 8.42
CA LEU A 285 25.86 3.74 8.05
C LEU A 285 25.56 2.45 7.28
N LEU A 286 26.10 2.31 6.08
CA LEU A 286 25.94 1.10 5.28
C LEU A 286 27.22 0.27 5.33
N LEU A 287 27.06 -1.02 5.60
CA LEU A 287 28.14 -2.01 5.61
C LEU A 287 27.86 -3.11 4.56
N PRO A 288 28.91 -3.67 3.92
CA PRO A 288 28.75 -4.78 2.98
C PRO A 288 28.12 -6.00 3.63
N GLY A 289 27.06 -6.54 3.02
CA GLY A 289 26.41 -7.77 3.48
C GLY A 289 25.41 -7.60 4.62
N GLU A 290 25.22 -6.38 5.14
CA GLU A 290 24.11 -6.09 6.03
C GLU A 290 22.78 -5.98 5.28
N GLU A 291 21.68 -6.09 6.02
CA GLU A 291 20.33 -5.88 5.50
C GLU A 291 20.17 -4.47 4.93
N GLU A 292 19.21 -4.30 4.00
CA GLU A 292 18.94 -2.99 3.43
C GLU A 292 18.47 -2.02 4.52
N PHE A 293 19.04 -0.82 4.56
CA PHE A 293 18.43 0.26 5.31
C PHE A 293 17.18 0.72 4.57
N VAL A 294 16.03 0.67 5.25
CA VAL A 294 14.74 1.09 4.70
C VAL A 294 14.24 2.30 5.48
N TYR A 295 13.76 3.31 4.76
CA TYR A 295 12.96 4.36 5.35
C TYR A 295 11.79 4.73 4.44
N GLU A 296 10.72 5.17 5.08
CA GLU A 296 9.45 5.48 4.44
C GLU A 296 9.00 6.88 4.86
N SER A 297 8.48 7.63 3.90
CA SER A 297 8.05 9.03 4.03
C SER A 297 6.94 9.28 3.02
N CYS A 298 6.37 10.48 2.98
CA CYS A 298 5.30 10.82 2.05
C CYS A 298 5.52 12.18 1.41
N THR A 299 4.77 12.44 0.35
CA THR A 299 4.65 13.74 -0.31
C THR A 299 3.22 13.95 -0.80
N GLN A 300 2.85 15.20 -1.01
CA GLN A 300 1.55 15.62 -1.50
C GLN A 300 1.71 16.20 -2.91
N LEU A 301 0.80 15.82 -3.81
CA LEU A 301 0.68 16.40 -5.14
C LEU A 301 -0.74 16.89 -5.39
N SER A 302 -0.89 17.94 -6.19
CA SER A 302 -2.20 18.36 -6.73
C SER A 302 -2.61 17.59 -7.99
N SER A 303 -1.83 16.58 -8.40
CA SER A 303 -2.03 15.77 -9.61
C SER A 303 -1.99 14.28 -9.27
N PRO A 304 -2.78 13.43 -9.95
CA PRO A 304 -2.75 11.98 -9.76
C PRO A 304 -1.46 11.32 -10.29
N SER A 305 -0.60 12.09 -10.96
CA SER A 305 0.67 11.60 -11.50
C SER A 305 1.82 12.59 -11.30
N GLY A 306 2.99 12.04 -11.03
CA GLY A 306 4.23 12.78 -10.85
C GLY A 306 5.43 11.84 -10.72
N SER A 307 6.55 12.38 -10.28
CA SER A 307 7.75 11.58 -10.01
C SER A 307 8.66 12.23 -9.00
N ILE A 308 9.50 11.42 -8.36
CA ILE A 308 10.58 11.87 -7.50
C ILE A 308 11.88 11.34 -8.07
N GLU A 309 12.91 12.18 -8.10
CA GLU A 309 14.31 11.79 -8.33
C GLU A 309 15.23 12.60 -7.44
N GLY A 310 16.49 12.19 -7.29
CA GLY A 310 17.37 12.91 -6.39
C GLY A 310 18.76 12.32 -6.23
N LEU A 311 19.44 12.82 -5.22
CA LEU A 311 20.80 12.48 -4.86
C LEU A 311 20.91 12.35 -3.34
N PHE A 312 21.64 11.34 -2.89
CA PHE A 312 22.17 11.29 -1.53
C PHE A 312 23.65 11.62 -1.54
N THR A 313 24.11 12.41 -0.58
CA THR A 313 25.54 12.60 -0.33
C THR A 313 25.97 11.64 0.78
N PHE A 314 26.97 10.83 0.49
CA PHE A 314 27.61 9.91 1.45
C PHE A 314 29.05 10.32 1.72
N VAL A 315 29.59 9.91 2.87
CA VAL A 315 31.03 9.96 3.15
C VAL A 315 31.58 8.53 3.26
N PRO A 316 32.80 8.25 2.78
CA PRO A 316 33.48 6.97 3.03
C PRO A 316 33.82 6.83 4.51
N GLY A 317 33.67 5.63 5.08
CA GLY A 317 33.81 5.45 6.52
C GLY A 317 32.53 5.84 7.27
N CYS A 318 32.67 6.65 8.32
CA CYS A 318 31.55 7.22 9.07
C CYS A 318 31.70 8.74 9.20
N LEU A 319 30.63 9.44 9.56
CA LEU A 319 30.60 10.91 9.72
C LEU A 319 31.58 11.40 10.80
N ALA A 320 31.82 10.59 11.84
CA ALA A 320 32.76 10.93 12.90
C ALA A 320 34.24 10.71 12.52
N ASP A 321 34.51 9.85 11.54
CA ASP A 321 35.85 9.50 11.07
C ASP A 321 35.83 9.22 9.55
N PRO A 322 35.65 10.27 8.73
CA PRO A 322 35.55 10.14 7.28
C PRO A 322 36.90 9.73 6.69
N LYS A 323 36.87 8.71 5.82
CA LYS A 323 38.08 8.14 5.18
C LYS A 323 38.37 8.71 3.80
N GLY A 324 37.54 9.61 3.30
CA GLY A 324 37.71 10.27 2.02
C GLY A 324 36.69 11.39 1.80
N SER A 325 36.73 12.01 0.63
CA SER A 325 35.80 13.08 0.26
C SER A 325 34.37 12.55 0.12
N PRO A 326 33.35 13.39 0.40
CA PRO A 326 31.96 13.04 0.12
C PRO A 326 31.73 12.70 -1.36
N PHE A 327 30.75 11.84 -1.63
CA PHE A 327 30.36 11.43 -2.96
C PHE A 327 28.84 11.35 -3.09
N GLU A 328 28.33 11.55 -4.30
CA GLU A 328 26.91 11.49 -4.59
C GLU A 328 26.48 10.08 -5.00
N VAL A 329 25.28 9.70 -4.57
CA VAL A 329 24.61 8.46 -4.92
C VAL A 329 23.27 8.82 -5.53
N LYS A 330 23.07 8.41 -6.78
CA LYS A 330 21.84 8.72 -7.52
C LYS A 330 20.65 7.95 -6.96
N VAL A 331 19.52 8.64 -6.86
CA VAL A 331 18.19 8.03 -6.80
C VAL A 331 17.56 8.14 -8.18
N ALA A 332 17.37 7.00 -8.85
CA ALA A 332 16.69 6.98 -10.15
C ALA A 332 15.24 7.46 -10.00
N ARG A 333 14.76 8.22 -11.00
CA ARG A 333 13.37 8.67 -11.05
C ARG A 333 12.41 7.51 -10.84
N PHE A 334 11.50 7.66 -9.89
CA PHE A 334 10.43 6.70 -9.64
C PHE A 334 9.07 7.40 -9.73
N PRO A 335 8.04 6.69 -10.22
CA PRO A 335 6.73 7.29 -10.44
C PRO A 335 5.99 7.48 -9.12
N LEU A 336 5.25 8.58 -9.04
CA LEU A 336 4.12 8.78 -8.13
C LEU A 336 2.88 8.69 -9.00
N GLN A 337 2.11 7.62 -8.89
CA GLN A 337 1.00 7.37 -9.82
C GLN A 337 -0.19 6.78 -9.08
N LEU A 338 -1.37 7.32 -9.36
CA LEU A 338 -2.64 6.69 -9.03
C LEU A 338 -2.80 5.43 -9.92
N PRO A 339 -2.76 4.21 -9.34
CA PRO A 339 -2.83 2.97 -10.11
C PRO A 339 -4.27 2.65 -10.52
N ASP A 340 -4.43 1.79 -11.54
CA ASP A 340 -5.72 1.22 -11.94
C ASP A 340 -6.36 0.35 -10.85
N TYR A 341 -5.52 -0.27 -10.01
CA TYR A 341 -5.93 -1.09 -8.87
C TYR A 341 -5.37 -0.55 -7.55
N ILE A 342 -6.24 -0.31 -6.57
CA ILE A 342 -5.88 0.23 -5.26
C ILE A 342 -6.15 -0.81 -4.17
N PHE A 343 -5.12 -1.17 -3.41
CA PHE A 343 -5.13 -2.11 -2.28
C PHE A 343 -4.76 -1.36 -1.00
#